data_AF-A0A8T9BG37-F1
#
_entry.id   AF-A0A8T9BG37-F1
#
_cell.length_a   1.000
_cell.length_b   1.000
_cell.length_c   1.000
_cell.angle_alpha   90.00
_cell.angle_beta   90.00
_cell.angle_gamma   90.00
#
_symmetry.space_group_name_H-M   'P 1'
#
loop_
_entity.id
_entity.type
_entity.pdbx_description
1 polymer ?
#
loop_
_entity_poly.entity_id
_entity_poly.type
_entity_poly.pdbx_seq_one_letter_code
_entity_poly.pdbx_strand_id
1 'polypeptide(L)'
;MKNLTVITDECREHIVDESAVLGEGVGMARDQRMLRAGNEDEMEVEDTIAASLYLLCSSLLTELEKPLDLTEQPPEQNCTVTTIQYHAFLSSTANFLFPIQERQVKYRWTSQSAVFENLGWLQALWASRKTNSQDRSFIEQQIELYKEGGCFKKNEVLRRGVEVVEWVNDLIDMFA
;
A
#
# COMPACT_ATOMS: atom_id res chain seq x y z
N MET A 1 -11.14 7.79 11.54
CA MET A 1 -10.10 6.93 10.93
C MET A 1 -8.74 7.50 11.29
N LYS A 2 -7.76 6.68 11.68
CA LYS A 2 -6.36 7.11 11.47
C LYS A 2 -6.25 7.45 9.99
N ASN A 3 -5.58 8.54 9.64
CA ASN A 3 -5.53 8.98 8.25
C ASN A 3 -4.63 8.00 7.46
N LEU A 4 -5.20 6.92 6.92
CA LEU A 4 -4.47 5.90 6.17
C LEU A 4 -3.65 6.52 5.03
N THR A 5 -4.12 7.63 4.45
CA THR A 5 -3.38 8.44 3.48
C THR A 5 -2.06 8.93 4.05
N VAL A 6 -2.05 9.50 5.26
CA VAL A 6 -0.84 10.01 5.90
C VAL A 6 0.16 8.88 6.17
N ILE A 7 -0.31 7.76 6.72
CA ILE A 7 0.55 6.59 6.98
C ILE A 7 1.14 6.06 5.66
N THR A 8 0.34 6.03 4.59
CA THR A 8 0.79 5.55 3.27
C THR A 8 1.82 6.50 2.67
N ASP A 9 1.64 7.81 2.81
CA ASP A 9 2.60 8.82 2.37
C ASP A 9 3.91 8.75 3.17
N GLU A 10 3.84 8.59 4.50
CA GLU A 10 5.02 8.38 5.37
C GLU A 10 5.78 7.11 4.97
N CYS A 11 5.07 5.99 4.77
CA CYS A 11 5.67 4.74 4.30
C CYS A 11 6.38 4.91 2.94
N ARG A 12 5.79 5.70 2.03
CA ARG A 12 6.43 6.00 0.74
C ARG A 12 7.71 6.83 0.93
N GLU A 13 7.67 7.85 1.78
CA GLU A 13 8.83 8.71 2.04
C GLU A 13 10.01 7.89 2.56
N HIS A 14 9.79 6.95 3.47
CA HIS A 14 10.83 6.03 3.93
C HIS A 14 11.51 5.24 2.80
N ILE A 15 10.74 4.73 1.83
CA ILE A 15 11.27 3.97 0.68
C ILE A 15 12.06 4.89 -0.28
N VAL A 16 11.63 6.13 -0.46
CA VAL A 16 12.25 7.07 -1.39
C VAL A 16 13.51 7.71 -0.81
N ASP A 17 13.51 8.08 0.48
CA ASP A 17 14.63 8.76 1.13
C ASP A 17 15.89 7.89 1.19
N GLU A 18 15.75 6.58 1.47
CA GLU A 18 16.90 5.66 1.40
C GLU A 18 17.50 5.56 -0.01
N SER A 19 16.68 5.76 -1.04
CA SER A 19 17.14 5.72 -2.41
C SER A 19 17.96 6.96 -2.80
N ALA A 20 17.76 8.10 -2.12
CA ALA A 20 18.58 9.30 -2.29
C ALA A 20 19.96 9.14 -1.62
N VAL A 21 20.02 8.48 -0.47
CA VAL A 21 21.27 8.23 0.27
C VAL A 21 22.21 7.30 -0.50
N LEU A 22 21.67 6.30 -1.22
CA LEU A 22 22.46 5.37 -2.03
C LEU A 22 22.88 5.95 -3.40
N GLY A 23 22.41 7.15 -3.77
CA GLY A 23 22.66 7.79 -5.08
C GLY A 23 23.86 8.73 -5.16
N GLU A 24 24.43 9.18 -4.04
CA GLU A 24 25.52 10.17 -3.99
C GLU A 24 26.89 9.52 -3.70
N GLY A 25 27.39 8.70 -4.64
CA GLY A 25 28.64 7.96 -4.49
C GLY A 25 29.58 8.02 -5.70
N VAL A 26 29.61 9.12 -6.46
CA VAL A 26 30.55 9.28 -7.58
C VAL A 26 31.78 10.08 -7.12
N GLY A 27 32.83 9.39 -6.69
CA GLY A 27 34.09 10.04 -6.33
C GLY A 27 35.22 9.12 -5.86
N MET A 28 35.83 8.37 -6.79
CA MET A 28 37.18 7.76 -6.74
C MET A 28 37.68 7.08 -5.44
N ALA A 29 37.67 5.74 -5.42
CA ALA A 29 38.85 4.91 -5.06
C ALA A 29 38.58 3.43 -5.39
N ARG A 30 39.56 2.78 -6.02
CA ARG A 30 39.51 1.44 -6.64
C ARG A 30 39.46 0.27 -5.67
N ASP A 31 38.75 -0.76 -6.15
CA ASP A 31 39.10 -2.19 -6.12
C ASP A 31 39.28 -2.89 -4.76
N GLN A 32 38.14 -3.41 -4.24
CA GLN A 32 37.93 -4.75 -3.65
C GLN A 32 36.71 -4.82 -2.70
N ARG A 33 36.05 -3.70 -2.40
CA ARG A 33 34.83 -3.67 -1.57
C ARG A 33 33.49 -3.68 -2.33
N MET A 34 33.48 -3.53 -3.65
CA MET A 34 32.24 -3.36 -4.44
C MET A 34 31.34 -4.60 -4.54
N LEU A 35 31.85 -5.81 -4.31
CA LEU A 35 31.03 -7.03 -4.37
C LEU A 35 30.26 -7.33 -3.07
N ARG A 36 30.54 -6.59 -2.00
CA ARG A 36 29.86 -6.77 -0.71
C ARG A 36 28.80 -5.70 -0.44
N ALA A 37 29.02 -4.48 -0.94
CA ALA A 37 28.06 -3.38 -0.83
C ALA A 37 26.75 -3.64 -1.61
N GLY A 38 26.83 -4.23 -2.81
CA GLY A 38 25.63 -4.43 -3.64
C GLY A 38 24.56 -5.35 -3.05
N ASN A 39 24.95 -6.35 -2.25
CA ASN A 39 23.99 -7.26 -1.59
C ASN A 39 23.49 -6.74 -0.24
N GLU A 40 24.33 -5.97 0.47
CA GLU A 40 23.93 -5.37 1.74
C GLU A 40 22.89 -4.25 1.48
N ASP A 41 23.08 -3.46 0.42
CA ASP A 41 22.14 -2.41 -0.01
C ASP A 41 20.80 -3.00 -0.53
N GLU A 42 20.83 -4.16 -1.22
CA GLU A 42 19.62 -4.83 -1.69
C GLU A 42 18.77 -5.35 -0.51
N MET A 43 19.42 -5.98 0.47
CA MET A 43 18.77 -6.53 1.65
C MET A 43 18.18 -5.43 2.53
N GLU A 44 18.92 -4.34 2.76
CA GLU A 44 18.44 -3.19 3.54
C GLU A 44 17.21 -2.55 2.87
N VAL A 45 17.26 -2.36 1.54
CA VAL A 45 16.11 -1.82 0.80
C VAL A 45 14.92 -2.78 0.81
N GLU A 46 15.14 -4.09 0.72
CA GLU A 46 14.08 -5.10 0.85
C GLU A 46 13.42 -5.01 2.23
N ASP A 47 14.21 -4.94 3.30
CA ASP A 47 13.74 -4.86 4.69
C ASP A 47 12.93 -3.58 4.93
N THR A 48 13.39 -2.43 4.43
CA THR A 48 12.66 -1.15 4.57
C THR A 48 11.32 -1.18 3.84
N ILE A 49 11.27 -1.72 2.62
CA ILE A 49 10.01 -1.88 1.89
C ILE A 49 9.08 -2.86 2.59
N ALA A 50 9.59 -4.00 3.04
CA ALA A 50 8.80 -5.00 3.76
C ALA A 50 8.22 -4.43 5.06
N ALA A 51 9.02 -3.70 5.83
CA ALA A 51 8.57 -3.03 7.06
C ALA A 51 7.48 -1.98 6.79
N SER A 52 7.64 -1.19 5.71
CA SER A 52 6.67 -0.17 5.28
C SER A 52 5.35 -0.80 4.84
N LEU A 53 5.39 -1.87 4.04
CA LEU A 53 4.21 -2.65 3.66
C LEU A 53 3.52 -3.26 4.88
N TYR A 54 4.29 -3.84 5.81
CA TYR A 54 3.76 -4.44 7.02
C TYR A 54 3.02 -3.42 7.89
N LEU A 55 3.58 -2.21 8.05
CA LEU A 55 2.96 -1.12 8.80
C LEU A 55 1.65 -0.67 8.17
N LEU A 56 1.63 -0.50 6.84
CA LEU A 56 0.42 -0.16 6.09
C LEU A 56 -0.65 -1.25 6.23
N CYS A 57 -0.29 -2.52 6.02
CA CYS A 57 -1.21 -3.65 6.15
C CYS A 57 -1.78 -3.77 7.56
N SER A 58 -0.94 -3.62 8.59
CA SER A 58 -1.38 -3.63 9.99
C SER A 58 -2.35 -2.50 10.30
N SER A 59 -2.09 -1.30 9.75
CA SER A 59 -2.94 -0.13 9.93
C SER A 59 -4.28 -0.31 9.21
N LEU A 60 -4.26 -0.86 8.00
CA LEU A 60 -5.45 -1.18 7.22
C LEU A 60 -6.31 -2.25 7.92
N LEU A 61 -5.69 -3.33 8.40
CA LEU A 61 -6.36 -4.36 9.19
C LEU A 61 -7.03 -3.76 10.43
N THR A 62 -6.33 -2.89 11.15
CA THR A 62 -6.89 -2.21 12.34
C THR A 62 -8.15 -1.40 12.01
N GLU A 63 -8.21 -0.73 10.85
CA GLU A 63 -9.40 -0.01 10.42
C GLU A 63 -10.51 -0.96 9.91
N LEU A 64 -10.14 -2.10 9.30
CA LEU A 64 -11.08 -3.13 8.87
C LEU A 64 -11.74 -3.85 10.05
N GLU A 65 -11.04 -4.02 11.17
CA GLU A 65 -11.56 -4.67 12.38
C GLU A 65 -12.55 -3.81 13.16
N LYS A 66 -12.66 -2.51 12.85
CA LYS A 66 -13.62 -1.65 13.52
C LYS A 66 -15.04 -2.05 13.13
N PRO A 67 -15.95 -2.18 14.11
CA PRO A 67 -17.34 -2.46 13.81
C PRO A 67 -17.91 -1.34 12.96
N LEU A 68 -18.62 -1.71 11.90
CA LEU A 68 -19.39 -0.78 11.09
C LEU A 68 -20.67 -0.45 11.85
N ASP A 69 -20.66 0.68 12.57
CA ASP A 69 -21.89 1.21 13.13
C ASP A 69 -22.70 1.90 12.03
N LEU A 70 -23.61 1.13 11.42
CA LEU A 70 -24.55 1.61 10.41
C LEU A 70 -25.82 2.20 11.04
N THR A 71 -25.89 2.27 12.38
CA THR A 71 -27.08 2.74 13.11
C THR A 71 -27.01 4.21 13.51
N GLU A 72 -25.81 4.80 13.53
CA GLU A 72 -25.67 6.26 13.58
C GLU A 72 -26.11 6.84 12.24
N GLN A 73 -27.14 7.70 12.25
CA GLN A 73 -27.47 8.50 11.07
C GLN A 73 -26.19 9.15 10.57
N PRO A 74 -25.84 9.03 9.29
CA PRO A 74 -24.61 9.58 8.78
C PRO A 74 -24.61 11.08 9.12
N PRO A 75 -23.66 11.56 9.96
CA PRO A 75 -23.57 12.98 10.27
C PRO A 75 -23.46 13.71 8.94
N GLU A 76 -24.31 14.71 8.69
CA GLU A 76 -24.47 15.43 7.40
C GLU A 76 -23.26 15.20 6.49
N GLN A 77 -23.34 14.14 5.68
CA GLN A 77 -22.14 13.54 5.11
C GLN A 77 -21.61 14.54 4.09
N ASN A 78 -20.51 15.21 4.42
CA ASN A 78 -19.90 16.17 3.52
C ASN A 78 -19.27 15.38 2.37
N CYS A 79 -20.08 15.08 1.35
CA CYS A 79 -19.68 14.27 0.22
C CYS A 79 -18.40 14.77 -0.45
N THR A 80 -18.18 16.09 -0.47
CA THR A 80 -16.93 16.67 -0.97
C THR A 80 -15.74 16.18 -0.17
N VAL A 81 -15.79 16.25 1.17
CA VAL A 81 -14.71 15.79 2.04
C VAL A 81 -14.52 14.28 1.95
N THR A 82 -15.60 13.50 2.01
CA THR A 82 -15.54 12.04 1.92
C THR A 82 -14.93 11.56 0.61
N THR A 83 -15.38 12.12 -0.50
CA THR A 83 -14.87 11.77 -1.84
C THR A 83 -13.42 12.20 -2.01
N ILE A 84 -13.03 13.38 -1.50
CA ILE A 84 -11.62 13.83 -1.51
C ILE A 84 -10.75 12.88 -0.69
N GLN A 85 -11.15 12.53 0.53
CA GLN A 85 -10.36 11.66 1.41
C GLN A 85 -10.19 10.25 0.81
N TYR A 86 -11.26 9.68 0.26
CA TYR A 86 -11.21 8.39 -0.40
C TYR A 86 -10.25 8.41 -1.60
N HIS A 87 -10.38 9.38 -2.50
CA HIS A 87 -9.49 9.48 -3.66
C HIS A 87 -8.04 9.81 -3.28
N ALA A 88 -7.83 10.62 -2.23
CA ALA A 88 -6.50 10.89 -1.71
C ALA A 88 -5.83 9.61 -1.21
N PHE A 89 -6.56 8.76 -0.50
CA PHE A 89 -6.03 7.47 -0.04
C PHE A 89 -5.65 6.54 -1.20
N LEU A 90 -6.53 6.42 -2.21
CA LEU A 90 -6.22 5.63 -3.41
C LEU A 90 -5.00 6.16 -4.17
N SER A 91 -4.92 7.48 -4.33
CA SER A 91 -3.77 8.13 -4.98
C SER A 91 -2.49 7.93 -4.19
N SER A 92 -2.55 8.02 -2.86
CA SER A 92 -1.41 7.77 -1.98
C SER A 92 -0.94 6.32 -2.08
N THR A 93 -1.88 5.36 -2.11
CA THR A 93 -1.58 3.94 -2.28
C THR A 93 -0.90 3.66 -3.63
N ALA A 94 -1.43 4.21 -4.72
CA ALA A 94 -0.80 4.15 -6.04
C ALA A 94 0.64 4.70 -6.02
N ASN A 95 0.84 5.88 -5.42
CA ASN A 95 2.15 6.51 -5.31
C ASN A 95 3.12 5.74 -4.39
N PHE A 96 2.60 4.98 -3.43
CA PHE A 96 3.37 4.09 -2.57
C PHE A 96 3.82 2.82 -3.31
N LEU A 97 2.97 2.24 -4.16
CA LEU A 97 3.30 1.04 -4.94
C LEU A 97 4.34 1.31 -6.05
N PHE A 98 4.33 2.52 -6.63
CA PHE A 98 5.25 2.88 -7.71
C PHE A 98 6.74 2.70 -7.39
N PRO A 99 7.31 3.25 -6.29
CA PRO A 99 8.71 3.03 -5.96
C PRO A 99 9.00 1.55 -5.70
N ILE A 100 8.07 0.78 -5.09
CA ILE A 100 8.25 -0.66 -4.88
C ILE A 100 8.42 -1.38 -6.23
N GLN A 101 7.58 -1.05 -7.22
CA GLN A 101 7.70 -1.56 -8.57
C GLN A 101 9.06 -1.24 -9.20
N GLU A 102 9.55 0.00 -9.07
CA GLU A 102 10.89 0.37 -9.57
C GLU A 102 11.99 -0.47 -8.92
N ARG A 103 11.92 -0.72 -7.61
CA ARG A 103 12.92 -1.55 -6.89
C ARG A 103 12.80 -3.01 -7.30
N GLN A 104 11.59 -3.51 -7.53
CA GLN A 104 11.40 -4.86 -8.05
C GLN A 104 12.00 -5.04 -9.45
N VAL A 105 11.86 -4.07 -10.36
CA VAL A 105 12.53 -4.12 -11.67
C VAL A 105 14.06 -4.15 -11.53
N LYS A 106 14.59 -3.38 -10.56
CA LYS A 106 16.03 -3.24 -10.33
C LYS A 106 16.64 -4.49 -9.69
N TYR A 107 16.10 -4.96 -8.57
CA TYR A 107 16.67 -6.02 -7.75
C TYR A 107 16.16 -7.42 -8.15
N ARG A 108 14.98 -7.50 -8.77
CA ARG A 108 14.37 -8.76 -9.25
C ARG A 108 14.24 -9.79 -8.13
N TRP A 109 13.67 -9.36 -7.00
CA TRP A 109 13.38 -10.26 -5.90
C TRP A 109 12.43 -11.37 -6.34
N THR A 110 12.57 -12.53 -5.71
CA THR A 110 11.74 -13.70 -6.01
C THR A 110 10.56 -13.79 -5.05
N SER A 111 9.66 -14.75 -5.27
CA SER A 111 8.56 -15.08 -4.35
C SER A 111 8.98 -15.48 -2.93
N GLN A 112 10.29 -15.59 -2.63
CA GLN A 112 10.82 -15.80 -1.29
C GLN A 112 11.05 -14.50 -0.52
N SER A 113 10.89 -13.34 -1.17
CA SER A 113 11.08 -12.03 -0.58
C SER A 113 9.99 -11.68 0.42
N ALA A 114 10.37 -10.97 1.48
CA ALA A 114 9.41 -10.40 2.43
C ALA A 114 8.48 -9.36 1.78
N VAL A 115 8.94 -8.70 0.70
CA VAL A 115 8.12 -7.76 -0.07
C VAL A 115 6.98 -8.51 -0.76
N PHE A 116 7.25 -9.67 -1.36
CA PHE A 116 6.23 -10.51 -2.00
C PHE A 116 5.15 -10.95 -1.01
N GLU A 117 5.56 -11.45 0.16
CA GLU A 117 4.63 -11.86 1.20
C GLU A 117 3.71 -10.72 1.64
N ASN A 118 4.27 -9.54 1.92
CA ASN A 118 3.49 -8.39 2.36
C ASN A 118 2.61 -7.79 1.26
N LEU A 119 3.02 -7.83 -0.02
CA LEU A 119 2.15 -7.48 -1.14
C LEU A 119 0.96 -8.44 -1.23
N GLY A 120 1.17 -9.75 -1.04
CA GLY A 120 0.11 -10.73 -0.94
C GLY A 120 -0.85 -10.44 0.22
N TRP A 121 -0.33 -9.99 1.36
CA TRP A 121 -1.16 -9.58 2.49
C TRP A 121 -1.99 -8.32 2.18
N LEU A 122 -1.38 -7.30 1.56
CA LEU A 122 -2.09 -6.09 1.11
C LEU A 122 -3.23 -6.45 0.15
N GLN A 123 -2.95 -7.28 -0.86
CA GLN A 123 -3.93 -7.79 -1.82
C GLN A 123 -5.11 -8.43 -1.10
N ALA A 124 -4.81 -9.30 -0.13
CA ALA A 124 -5.82 -10.04 0.59
C ALA A 124 -6.65 -9.16 1.54
N LEU A 125 -6.08 -8.13 2.18
CA LEU A 125 -6.86 -7.15 2.94
C LEU A 125 -7.76 -6.31 2.03
N TRP A 126 -7.29 -6.00 0.82
CA TRP A 126 -8.01 -5.14 -0.11
C TRP A 126 -9.20 -5.84 -0.78
N ALA A 127 -9.04 -7.10 -1.15
CA ALA A 127 -9.96 -7.84 -2.01
C ALA A 127 -10.57 -9.12 -1.39
N SER A 128 -10.04 -9.62 -0.27
CA SER A 128 -10.51 -10.86 0.36
C SER A 128 -11.15 -10.60 1.72
N ARG A 129 -12.11 -11.47 2.08
CA ARG A 129 -12.77 -11.45 3.40
C ARG A 129 -12.04 -12.27 4.45
N LYS A 130 -11.12 -13.14 4.02
CA LYS A 130 -10.51 -14.18 4.87
C LYS A 130 -9.47 -13.67 5.86
N THR A 131 -9.08 -12.40 5.75
CA THR A 131 -7.94 -11.81 6.44
C THR A 131 -8.31 -11.00 7.68
N ASN A 132 -9.59 -10.85 8.00
CA ASN A 132 -10.05 -10.12 9.17
C ASN A 132 -11.30 -10.75 9.80
N SER A 133 -11.54 -10.39 11.06
CA SER A 133 -12.65 -10.91 11.87
C SER A 133 -14.03 -10.41 11.43
N GLN A 134 -14.09 -9.37 10.59
CA GLN A 134 -15.34 -8.78 10.11
C GLN A 134 -15.86 -9.43 8.82
N ASP A 135 -15.15 -10.42 8.25
CA ASP A 135 -15.49 -11.11 7.00
C ASP A 135 -15.77 -10.13 5.85
N ARG A 136 -14.96 -9.06 5.73
CA ARG A 136 -15.11 -8.00 4.72
C ARG A 136 -13.77 -7.54 4.18
N SER A 137 -13.67 -7.35 2.88
CA SER A 137 -12.51 -6.67 2.29
C SER A 137 -12.59 -5.15 2.46
N PHE A 138 -11.49 -4.44 2.22
CA PHE A 138 -11.51 -2.97 2.19
C PHE A 138 -12.56 -2.43 1.21
N ILE A 139 -12.62 -2.98 -0.01
CA ILE A 139 -13.61 -2.56 -1.02
C ILE A 139 -15.04 -2.72 -0.47
N GLU A 140 -15.33 -3.84 0.16
CA GLU A 140 -16.66 -4.11 0.71
C GLU A 140 -17.01 -3.20 1.88
N GLN A 141 -16.04 -2.93 2.76
CA GLN A 141 -16.21 -1.98 3.86
C GLN A 141 -16.55 -0.59 3.32
N GLN A 142 -15.81 -0.10 2.31
CA GLN A 142 -16.07 1.22 1.71
C GLN A 142 -17.40 1.27 0.95
N ILE A 143 -17.77 0.20 0.22
CA ILE A 143 -19.07 0.13 -0.45
C ILE A 143 -20.20 0.26 0.56
N GLU A 144 -20.14 -0.47 1.67
CA GLU A 144 -21.21 -0.43 2.68
C GLU A 144 -21.26 0.93 3.39
N LEU A 145 -20.10 1.51 3.73
CA LEU A 145 -20.00 2.84 4.35
C LEU A 145 -20.61 3.96 3.50
N TYR A 146 -20.52 3.85 2.17
CA TYR A 146 -20.94 4.92 1.25
C TYR A 146 -22.27 4.65 0.55
N LYS A 147 -22.88 3.48 0.79
CA LYS A 147 -24.12 3.03 0.14
C LYS A 147 -25.29 3.97 0.38
N GLU A 148 -25.42 4.51 1.59
CA GLU A 148 -26.54 5.37 1.98
C GLU A 148 -26.31 6.86 1.63
N GLY A 149 -25.05 7.30 1.57
CA GLY A 149 -24.69 8.70 1.38
C GLY A 149 -24.82 9.23 -0.06
N GLY A 150 -24.80 8.34 -1.06
CA GLY A 150 -24.87 8.74 -2.47
C GLY A 150 -23.71 9.65 -2.94
N CYS A 151 -22.65 9.79 -2.15
CA CYS A 151 -21.52 10.69 -2.42
C CYS A 151 -20.67 10.28 -3.63
N PHE A 152 -20.76 9.01 -4.04
CA PHE A 152 -20.01 8.44 -5.15
C PHE A 152 -20.93 8.11 -6.31
N LYS A 153 -20.38 8.15 -7.53
CA LYS A 153 -21.10 7.68 -8.72
C LYS A 153 -21.31 6.16 -8.62
N LYS A 154 -22.30 5.67 -9.36
CA LYS A 154 -22.62 4.24 -9.42
C LYS A 154 -21.34 3.42 -9.68
N ASN A 155 -21.10 2.44 -8.80
CA ASN A 155 -19.96 1.52 -8.84
C ASN A 155 -18.57 2.17 -8.78
N GLU A 156 -18.45 3.47 -8.47
CA GLU A 156 -17.16 4.16 -8.47
C GLU A 156 -16.19 3.59 -7.45
N VAL A 157 -16.64 3.36 -6.22
CA VAL A 157 -15.85 2.78 -5.13
C VAL A 157 -15.33 1.39 -5.53
N LEU A 158 -16.20 0.55 -6.10
CA LEU A 158 -15.82 -0.77 -6.59
C LEU A 158 -14.77 -0.66 -7.70
N ARG A 159 -15.05 0.13 -8.74
CA ARG A 159 -14.18 0.27 -9.92
C ARG A 159 -12.79 0.75 -9.52
N ARG A 160 -12.73 1.79 -8.68
CA ARG A 160 -11.47 2.35 -8.18
C ARG A 160 -10.73 1.42 -7.23
N GLY A 161 -11.46 0.68 -6.40
CA GLY A 161 -10.88 -0.35 -5.55
C GLY A 161 -10.24 -1.46 -6.38
N VAL A 162 -10.89 -1.90 -7.46
CA VAL A 162 -10.38 -2.92 -8.38
C VAL A 162 -9.11 -2.44 -9.11
N GLU A 163 -9.04 -1.17 -9.54
CA GLU A 163 -7.82 -0.62 -10.16
C GLU A 163 -6.58 -0.77 -9.26
N VAL A 164 -6.71 -0.58 -7.94
CA VAL A 164 -5.59 -0.80 -7.00
C VAL A 164 -5.25 -2.28 -6.90
N VAL A 165 -6.25 -3.17 -6.84
CA VAL A 165 -6.03 -4.62 -6.77
C VAL A 165 -5.34 -5.14 -8.02
N GLU A 166 -5.73 -4.65 -9.20
CA GLU A 166 -5.08 -4.98 -10.47
C GLU A 166 -3.59 -4.61 -10.44
N TRP A 167 -3.26 -3.39 -9.99
CA TRP A 167 -1.87 -2.99 -9.87
C TRP A 167 -1.09 -3.83 -8.85
N VAL A 168 -1.67 -4.13 -7.69
CA VAL A 168 -1.01 -5.01 -6.70
C VAL A 168 -0.77 -6.40 -7.30
N ASN A 169 -1.73 -6.96 -8.03
CA ASN A 169 -1.55 -8.26 -8.69
C ASN A 169 -0.45 -8.21 -9.76
N ASP A 170 -0.44 -7.18 -10.62
CA ASP A 170 0.60 -6.99 -11.63
C ASP A 170 1.98 -6.91 -11.00
N LEU A 171 2.09 -6.22 -9.85
CA LEU A 171 3.34 -6.11 -9.10
C LEU A 171 3.74 -7.45 -8.47
N ILE A 172 2.80 -8.21 -7.91
CA ILE A 172 3.05 -9.57 -7.38
C ILE A 172 3.54 -10.51 -8.49
N ASP A 173 2.95 -10.44 -9.67
CA ASP A 173 3.33 -11.28 -10.82
C ASP A 173 4.77 -11.02 -11.30
N MET A 174 5.35 -9.85 -10.98
CA MET A 174 6.75 -9.55 -11.26
C MET A 174 7.76 -10.32 -10.39
N PHE A 175 7.31 -11.02 -9.34
CA PHE A 175 8.16 -11.84 -8.46
C PHE A 175 8.17 -13.34 -8.85
N ALA A 176 7.41 -13.71 -9.89
CA ALA A 176 7.27 -15.07 -10.39
C ALA A 176 8.44 -15.56 -11.27
#